data_AF-A0A9E5S3U5-F1
#
_entry.id   AF-A0A9E5S3U5-F1
#
_cell.length_a   1.000
_cell.length_b   1.000
_cell.length_c   1.000
_cell.angle_alpha   90.00
_cell.angle_beta   90.00
_cell.angle_gamma   90.00
#
_symmetry.space_group_name_H-M   'P 1'
#
loop_
_entity.id
_entity.type
_entity.pdbx_description
1 polymer ?
#
loop_
_entity_poly.entity_id
_entity_poly.type
_entity_poly.pdbx_seq_one_letter_code
_entity_poly.pdbx_strand_id
1 'polypeptide(L)'
;MKTLAIWGKRRKNAPKPYSSSPRKSKQQPRKSKNTALIKIKPIAKWNPRTRQIVDYSLMFFTVFLCLMLLPNRLPGMELLGIGPNWLLIWVVAWSVKRNALQGALAGVILGFLQDAMTAMEPTHALSLGLVGFLTGLMQKQRFIQEDFISIALIVFAMSALGEAVFASQLVMMRDRNPTDIWAYYQRVALASSILSSLWAPVVYYPLNRWWQKLKLAEQN
;
A
#
# COMPACT_ATOMS: atom_id res chain seq x y z
N MET A 1 -48.04 -55.66 -49.95
CA MET A 1 -49.46 -56.09 -49.88
C MET A 1 -49.97 -55.89 -48.46
N LYS A 2 -50.95 -54.97 -48.29
CA LYS A 2 -51.91 -54.72 -47.19
C LYS A 2 -52.35 -53.24 -47.34
N THR A 3 -53.26 -52.92 -48.27
CA THR A 3 -54.71 -52.69 -48.05
C THR A 3 -54.98 -51.58 -47.01
N LEU A 4 -55.44 -50.40 -47.45
CA LEU A 4 -56.84 -49.91 -47.39
C LEU A 4 -57.27 -49.57 -45.94
N ALA A 5 -58.00 -48.51 -45.60
CA ALA A 5 -58.62 -47.40 -46.30
C ALA A 5 -59.34 -46.51 -45.24
N ILE A 6 -60.09 -45.52 -45.72
CA ILE A 6 -61.30 -44.92 -45.08
C ILE A 6 -60.99 -43.83 -44.04
N TRP A 7 -61.06 -42.55 -44.39
CA TRP A 7 -62.28 -41.69 -44.52
C TRP A 7 -62.84 -41.23 -43.17
N GLY A 8 -62.93 -39.90 -42.98
CA GLY A 8 -63.67 -39.31 -41.87
C GLY A 8 -63.28 -37.86 -41.59
N LYS A 9 -63.80 -36.91 -42.37
CA LYS A 9 -64.89 -36.01 -41.98
C LYS A 9 -64.51 -34.88 -40.99
N ARG A 10 -64.84 -33.67 -41.46
CA ARG A 10 -65.57 -32.57 -40.78
C ARG A 10 -64.77 -31.46 -40.08
N ARG A 11 -65.04 -30.26 -40.63
CA ARG A 11 -65.48 -29.02 -39.93
C ARG A 11 -64.36 -28.30 -39.14
N LYS A 12 -64.33 -26.97 -38.99
CA LYS A 12 -65.14 -25.81 -39.38
C LYS A 12 -64.29 -24.59 -38.99
N ASN A 13 -64.41 -23.51 -39.76
CA ASN A 13 -64.40 -22.10 -39.35
C ASN A 13 -63.61 -21.68 -38.09
N ALA A 14 -62.63 -20.78 -38.27
CA ALA A 14 -62.44 -19.68 -37.33
C ALA A 14 -61.88 -18.43 -38.03
N PRO A 15 -62.32 -17.21 -37.65
CA PRO A 15 -62.04 -15.96 -38.35
C PRO A 15 -60.78 -15.25 -37.87
N LYS A 16 -60.24 -14.34 -38.70
CA LYS A 16 -59.23 -13.34 -38.30
C LYS A 16 -59.81 -12.35 -37.29
N PRO A 17 -59.00 -11.84 -36.34
CA PRO A 17 -59.04 -10.41 -36.11
C PRO A 17 -57.65 -9.76 -35.97
N TYR A 18 -57.49 -8.69 -36.75
CA TYR A 18 -56.89 -7.38 -36.47
C TYR A 18 -55.77 -7.19 -35.42
N SER A 19 -54.64 -6.72 -35.96
CA SER A 19 -53.81 -5.59 -35.54
C SER A 19 -53.57 -5.32 -34.05
N SER A 20 -52.32 -5.54 -33.63
CA SER A 20 -51.70 -4.82 -32.52
C SER A 20 -50.35 -4.26 -32.98
N SER A 21 -50.31 -2.95 -33.26
CA SER A 21 -49.06 -2.19 -33.33
C SER A 21 -48.53 -1.99 -31.90
N PRO A 22 -47.27 -2.33 -31.59
CA PRO A 22 -46.66 -1.91 -30.34
C PRO A 22 -46.17 -0.45 -30.45
N ARG A 23 -46.69 0.41 -29.56
CA ARG A 23 -46.18 1.75 -29.26
C ARG A 23 -44.67 1.69 -29.01
N LYS A 24 -43.87 2.38 -29.84
CA LYS A 24 -42.49 2.73 -29.51
C LYS A 24 -42.48 3.74 -28.36
N SER A 25 -42.21 3.30 -27.14
CA SER A 25 -41.80 4.18 -26.05
C SER A 25 -40.40 4.70 -26.37
N LYS A 26 -40.29 5.98 -26.74
CA LYS A 26 -39.01 6.70 -26.81
C LYS A 26 -38.50 6.87 -25.38
N GLN A 27 -37.81 5.88 -24.83
CA GLN A 27 -36.93 6.08 -23.68
C GLN A 27 -35.63 6.69 -24.19
N GLN A 28 -35.53 8.01 -24.04
CA GLN A 28 -34.27 8.74 -24.15
C GLN A 28 -33.28 8.16 -23.11
N PRO A 29 -32.01 7.88 -23.47
CA PRO A 29 -31.00 7.58 -22.48
C PRO A 29 -30.76 8.84 -21.65
N ARG A 30 -31.03 8.75 -20.34
CA ARG A 30 -30.66 9.77 -19.35
C ARG A 30 -29.15 10.01 -19.46
N LYS A 31 -28.77 11.14 -20.07
CA LYS A 31 -27.40 11.67 -19.99
C LYS A 31 -27.07 11.89 -18.51
N SER A 32 -26.32 10.94 -17.95
CA SER A 32 -25.71 11.08 -16.63
C SER A 32 -24.87 12.35 -16.64
N LYS A 33 -25.26 13.28 -15.78
CA LYS A 33 -24.67 14.61 -15.67
C LYS A 33 -23.20 14.45 -15.27
N ASN A 34 -22.34 14.96 -16.14
CA ASN A 34 -20.97 15.37 -15.92
C ASN A 34 -20.62 15.57 -14.44
N THR A 35 -20.12 14.52 -13.78
CA THR A 35 -19.14 14.72 -12.72
C THR A 35 -17.85 15.03 -13.46
N ALA A 36 -17.38 16.27 -13.34
CA ALA A 36 -16.10 16.70 -13.87
C ALA A 36 -15.00 15.79 -13.29
N LEU A 37 -14.74 14.68 -13.99
CA LEU A 37 -13.54 13.89 -13.83
C LEU A 37 -12.42 14.85 -14.14
N ILE A 38 -11.71 15.25 -13.08
CA ILE A 38 -10.44 15.97 -13.16
C ILE A 38 -9.64 15.28 -14.26
N LYS A 39 -9.54 15.94 -15.41
CA LYS A 39 -8.91 15.41 -16.62
C LYS A 39 -7.41 15.53 -16.45
N ILE A 40 -6.89 14.80 -15.46
CA ILE A 40 -5.45 14.56 -15.33
C ILE A 40 -5.06 13.89 -16.64
N LYS A 41 -4.14 14.49 -17.41
CA LYS A 41 -3.60 13.86 -18.62
C LYS A 41 -3.25 12.40 -18.26
N PRO A 42 -3.77 11.40 -18.98
CA PRO A 42 -3.51 10.01 -18.63
C PRO A 42 -2.00 9.80 -18.65
N ILE A 43 -1.47 9.39 -17.50
CA ILE A 43 -0.03 9.11 -17.27
C ILE A 43 0.47 8.08 -18.30
N ALA A 44 -0.45 7.32 -18.93
CA ALA A 44 -0.25 6.45 -20.09
C ALA A 44 0.54 7.10 -21.25
N LYS A 45 0.40 8.42 -21.50
CA LYS A 45 1.13 9.06 -22.63
C LYS A 45 2.55 9.53 -22.28
N TRP A 46 3.02 9.31 -21.06
CA TRP A 46 4.28 9.88 -20.60
C TRP A 46 5.46 9.00 -21.01
N ASN A 47 6.54 9.65 -21.46
CA ASN A 47 7.80 9.02 -21.86
C ASN A 47 8.36 8.16 -20.69
N PRO A 48 8.93 6.97 -20.91
CA PRO A 48 9.50 6.11 -19.87
C PRO A 48 10.43 6.85 -18.88
N ARG A 49 11.27 7.77 -19.38
CA ARG A 49 12.15 8.60 -18.52
C ARG A 49 11.38 9.52 -17.59
N THR A 50 10.31 10.16 -18.08
CA THR A 50 9.47 11.04 -17.24
C THR A 50 8.72 10.26 -16.16
N ARG A 51 8.36 8.99 -16.40
CA ARG A 51 7.74 8.14 -15.38
C ARG A 51 8.73 7.78 -14.27
N GLN A 52 9.95 7.38 -14.64
CA GLN A 52 11.02 7.11 -13.68
C GLN A 52 11.34 8.34 -12.82
N ILE A 53 11.45 9.52 -13.44
CA ILE A 53 11.71 10.77 -12.70
C ILE A 53 10.59 11.05 -11.70
N VAL A 54 9.34 10.78 -12.06
CA VAL A 54 8.20 11.03 -11.16
C VAL A 54 8.17 10.03 -10.01
N ASP A 55 8.56 8.79 -10.24
CA ASP A 55 8.70 7.78 -9.18
C ASP A 55 9.80 8.15 -8.20
N TYR A 56 10.96 8.55 -8.71
CA TYR A 56 12.07 9.03 -7.89
C TYR A 56 11.70 10.32 -7.18
N SER A 57 11.00 11.24 -7.83
CA SER A 57 10.53 12.50 -7.23
C SER A 57 9.52 12.25 -6.13
N LEU A 58 8.59 11.30 -6.30
CA LEU A 58 7.61 10.94 -5.27
C LEU A 58 8.30 10.24 -4.10
N MET A 59 9.25 9.34 -4.37
CA MET A 59 10.08 8.72 -3.33
C MET A 59 10.84 9.79 -2.55
N PHE A 60 11.55 10.68 -3.24
CA PHE A 60 12.31 11.75 -2.63
C PHE A 60 11.42 12.68 -1.82
N PHE A 61 10.28 13.10 -2.37
CA PHE A 61 9.34 13.97 -1.68
C PHE A 61 8.74 13.30 -0.43
N THR A 62 8.37 12.02 -0.51
CA THR A 62 7.83 11.29 0.65
C THR A 62 8.88 11.03 1.72
N VAL A 63 10.12 10.70 1.33
CA VAL A 63 11.25 10.58 2.26
C VAL A 63 11.56 11.94 2.90
N PHE A 64 11.66 13.00 2.10
CA PHE A 64 11.90 14.36 2.58
C PHE A 64 10.80 14.82 3.53
N LEU A 65 9.54 14.51 3.23
CA LEU A 65 8.42 14.79 4.11
C LEU A 65 8.55 14.01 5.43
N CYS A 66 8.92 12.73 5.39
CA CYS A 66 9.20 11.92 6.59
C CYS A 66 10.33 12.54 7.43
N LEU A 67 11.39 13.05 6.79
CA LEU A 67 12.50 13.73 7.45
C LEU A 67 12.13 15.09 8.02
N MET A 68 11.19 15.83 7.42
CA MET A 68 10.67 17.07 8.01
C MET A 68 9.66 16.83 9.14
N LEU A 69 8.98 15.69 9.13
CA LEU A 69 8.05 15.26 10.19
C LEU A 69 8.78 14.68 11.41
N LEU A 70 10.00 14.14 11.25
CA LEU A 70 10.78 13.55 12.35
C LEU A 70 11.11 14.56 13.48
N PRO A 71 11.54 15.82 13.19
CA PRO A 71 11.81 16.84 14.21
C PRO A 71 10.54 17.61 14.61
N ASN A 72 9.56 17.71 13.73
CA ASN A 72 8.28 18.37 14.00
C ASN A 72 7.36 17.42 14.77
N ARG A 73 7.67 17.23 16.05
CA ARG A 73 6.85 16.54 17.05
C ARG A 73 5.55 17.30 17.29
N LEU A 74 4.62 17.23 16.34
CA LEU A 74 3.32 17.89 16.46
C LEU A 74 2.51 17.23 17.58
N PRO A 75 1.87 18.01 18.46
CA PRO A 75 1.07 17.46 19.55
C PRO A 75 -0.09 16.63 18.97
N GLY A 76 -0.18 15.35 19.39
CA GLY A 76 -1.13 14.37 18.87
C GLY A 76 -0.52 13.30 17.96
N MET A 77 0.74 13.45 17.53
CA MET A 77 1.51 12.41 16.84
C MET A 77 2.56 11.77 17.73
N GLU A 78 2.46 11.91 19.05
CA GLU A 78 3.35 11.27 20.02
C GLU A 78 2.54 10.49 21.03
N LEU A 79 2.99 9.28 21.33
CA LEU A 79 2.51 8.51 22.46
C LEU A 79 3.61 8.52 23.52
N LEU A 80 3.36 9.05 24.72
CA LEU A 80 4.32 9.09 25.82
C LEU A 80 5.64 9.86 25.50
N GLY A 81 5.59 10.88 24.62
CA GLY A 81 6.78 11.61 24.16
C GLY A 81 7.62 10.85 23.13
N ILE A 82 7.05 9.79 22.54
CA ILE A 82 7.68 8.92 21.55
C ILE A 82 6.84 8.98 20.28
N GLY A 83 7.41 9.55 19.22
CA GLY A 83 6.76 9.60 17.91
C GLY A 83 7.02 8.37 17.04
N PRO A 84 6.32 8.25 15.90
CA PRO A 84 6.39 7.09 15.03
C PRO A 84 7.67 7.11 14.22
N ASN A 85 8.14 5.92 13.86
CA ASN A 85 9.30 5.80 12.99
C ASN A 85 8.86 5.89 11.52
N TRP A 86 8.75 7.12 11.01
CA TRP A 86 8.32 7.41 9.65
C TRP A 86 9.19 6.73 8.58
N LEU A 87 10.51 6.68 8.81
CA LEU A 87 11.45 6.04 7.89
C LEU A 87 11.22 4.53 7.82
N LEU A 88 10.97 3.88 8.97
CA LEU A 88 10.67 2.46 9.01
C LEU A 88 9.37 2.14 8.27
N ILE A 89 8.30 2.92 8.50
CA ILE A 89 7.03 2.77 7.78
C ILE A 89 7.25 2.84 6.27
N TRP A 90 8.04 3.83 5.83
CA TRP A 90 8.36 4.01 4.41
C TRP A 90 9.16 2.84 3.84
N VAL A 91 10.22 2.38 4.53
CA VAL A 91 11.04 1.22 4.12
C VAL A 91 10.17 -0.02 3.98
N VAL A 92 9.30 -0.28 4.96
CA VAL A 92 8.39 -1.42 4.91
C VAL A 92 7.44 -1.30 3.71
N ALA A 93 6.74 -0.18 3.59
CA ALA A 93 5.78 0.05 2.50
C ALA A 93 6.43 -0.07 1.11
N TRP A 94 7.68 0.39 0.98
CA TRP A 94 8.45 0.35 -0.26
C TRP A 94 9.00 -1.06 -0.56
N SER A 95 9.40 -1.80 0.47
CA SER A 95 10.00 -3.13 0.36
C SER A 95 8.99 -4.26 0.17
N VAL A 96 7.73 -4.10 0.59
CA VAL A 96 6.69 -5.15 0.50
C VAL A 96 6.48 -5.66 -0.94
N LYS A 97 6.71 -4.82 -1.96
CA LYS A 97 6.50 -5.17 -3.38
C LYS A 97 7.79 -5.34 -4.19
N ARG A 98 8.95 -5.37 -3.53
CA ARG A 98 10.28 -5.40 -4.18
C ARG A 98 11.18 -6.46 -3.56
N ASN A 99 12.18 -6.89 -4.32
CA ASN A 99 13.13 -7.90 -3.89
C ASN A 99 13.81 -7.52 -2.55
N ALA A 100 14.08 -8.52 -1.70
CA ALA A 100 14.73 -8.35 -0.40
C ALA A 100 16.03 -7.53 -0.44
N LEU A 101 16.87 -7.73 -1.47
CA LEU A 101 18.10 -6.94 -1.64
C LEU A 101 17.82 -5.45 -1.90
N GLN A 102 16.79 -5.13 -2.68
CA GLN A 102 16.39 -3.74 -2.90
C GLN A 102 15.89 -3.13 -1.60
N GLY A 103 15.05 -3.85 -0.86
CA GLY A 103 14.55 -3.45 0.46
C GLY A 103 15.67 -3.17 1.47
N ALA A 104 16.66 -4.07 1.54
CA ALA A 104 17.84 -3.90 2.39
C ALA A 104 18.64 -2.65 2.01
N LEU A 105 18.92 -2.45 0.71
CA LEU A 105 19.65 -1.27 0.24
C LEU A 105 18.92 0.03 0.57
N ALA A 106 17.60 0.09 0.36
CA ALA A 106 16.81 1.25 0.72
C ALA A 106 16.82 1.51 2.24
N GLY A 107 16.73 0.46 3.05
CA GLY A 107 16.83 0.55 4.51
C GLY A 107 18.18 1.09 4.98
N VAL A 108 19.28 0.59 4.42
CA VAL A 108 20.65 1.05 4.75
C VAL A 108 20.86 2.50 4.34
N ILE A 109 20.44 2.89 3.12
CA ILE A 109 20.57 4.28 2.64
C ILE A 109 19.77 5.24 3.54
N LEU A 110 18.54 4.87 3.90
CA LEU A 110 17.72 5.71 4.78
C LEU A 110 18.23 5.74 6.22
N GLY A 111 18.79 4.65 6.72
CA GLY A 111 19.40 4.65 8.04
C GLY A 111 20.69 5.46 8.08
N PHE A 112 21.52 5.46 7.04
CA PHE A 112 22.64 6.40 6.94
C PHE A 112 22.18 7.86 6.84
N LEU A 113 21.08 8.11 6.13
CA LEU A 113 20.49 9.45 6.05
C LEU A 113 19.96 9.91 7.41
N GLN A 114 19.43 8.99 8.21
CA GLN A 114 19.02 9.23 9.59
C GLN A 114 20.22 9.45 10.51
N ASP A 115 21.25 8.60 10.43
CA ASP A 115 22.49 8.71 11.21
C ASP A 115 23.20 10.05 10.94
N ALA A 116 23.15 10.57 9.70
CA ALA A 116 23.64 11.89 9.35
C ALA A 116 22.88 13.04 10.02
N MET A 117 21.63 12.84 10.44
CA MET A 117 20.79 13.84 11.08
C MET A 117 20.75 13.74 12.61
N THR A 118 20.75 12.53 13.19
CA THR A 118 20.42 12.30 14.61
C THR A 118 21.57 11.78 15.49
N ALA A 119 22.82 11.86 14.99
CA ALA A 119 24.07 11.36 15.57
C ALA A 119 24.42 9.90 15.18
N MET A 120 25.73 9.63 15.14
CA MET A 120 26.34 8.47 14.47
C MET A 120 26.42 7.20 15.35
N GLU A 121 26.11 7.33 16.64
CA GLU A 121 26.22 6.27 17.65
C GLU A 121 24.86 6.16 18.35
N PRO A 122 24.08 5.06 18.20
CA PRO A 122 24.23 3.83 17.41
C PRO A 122 23.72 3.93 15.95
N THR A 123 24.22 3.08 15.06
CA THR A 123 23.82 3.04 13.64
C THR A 123 22.37 2.58 13.41
N HIS A 124 21.50 3.50 13.01
CA HIS A 124 20.16 3.21 12.47
C HIS A 124 20.22 2.50 11.11
N ALA A 125 21.34 2.60 10.38
CA ALA A 125 21.59 1.87 9.14
C ALA A 125 21.38 0.35 9.26
N LEU A 126 21.83 -0.25 10.37
CA LEU A 126 21.75 -1.69 10.55
C LEU A 126 20.32 -2.14 10.85
N SER A 127 19.60 -1.44 11.73
CA SER A 127 18.22 -1.78 12.09
C SER A 127 17.27 -1.59 10.90
N LEU A 128 17.34 -0.47 10.19
CA LEU A 128 16.51 -0.21 9.00
C LEU A 128 16.87 -1.13 7.82
N GLY A 129 18.16 -1.43 7.63
CA GLY A 129 18.61 -2.40 6.63
C GLY A 129 18.03 -3.80 6.88
N LEU A 130 18.07 -4.26 8.14
CA LEU A 130 17.54 -5.55 8.55
C LEU A 130 16.02 -5.62 8.41
N VAL A 131 15.31 -4.56 8.81
CA VAL A 131 13.85 -4.44 8.61
C VAL A 131 13.48 -4.49 7.13
N GLY A 132 14.20 -3.74 6.28
CA GLY A 132 13.99 -3.75 4.83
C GLY A 132 14.25 -5.12 4.22
N PHE A 133 15.32 -5.80 4.63
CA PHE A 133 15.63 -7.15 4.18
C PHE A 133 14.54 -8.15 4.55
N LEU A 134 14.15 -8.21 5.82
CA LEU A 134 13.11 -9.13 6.32
C LEU A 134 11.77 -8.86 5.64
N THR A 135 11.39 -7.60 5.48
CA THR A 135 10.15 -7.22 4.81
C THR A 135 10.14 -7.65 3.34
N GLY A 136 11.25 -7.50 2.63
CA GLY A 136 11.33 -7.93 1.23
C GLY A 136 11.42 -9.46 1.07
N LEU A 137 11.84 -10.21 2.10
CA LEU A 137 11.70 -11.67 2.10
C LEU A 137 10.24 -12.09 2.21
N MET A 138 9.46 -11.37 3.02
CA MET A 138 8.02 -11.60 3.18
C MET A 138 7.27 -11.42 1.86
N GLN A 139 7.75 -10.62 0.89
CA GLN A 139 7.13 -10.48 -0.43
C GLN A 139 6.80 -11.83 -1.11
N LYS A 140 7.64 -12.86 -0.90
CA LYS A 140 7.44 -14.18 -1.53
C LYS A 140 6.23 -14.92 -0.98
N GLN A 141 5.75 -14.57 0.21
CA GLN A 141 4.51 -15.10 0.77
C GLN A 141 3.31 -14.32 0.22
N ARG A 142 2.50 -14.99 -0.60
CA ARG A 142 1.30 -14.46 -1.27
C ARG A 142 0.23 -13.91 -0.31
N PHE A 143 0.37 -14.11 1.00
CA PHE A 143 -0.56 -13.68 2.05
C PHE A 143 -0.48 -12.17 2.38
N ILE A 144 0.45 -11.44 1.77
CA ILE A 144 0.83 -10.08 2.19
C ILE A 144 0.19 -8.97 1.35
N GLN A 145 -0.52 -9.30 0.27
CA GLN A 145 -0.77 -8.31 -0.78
C GLN A 145 -2.08 -7.52 -0.77
N GLU A 146 -3.08 -7.78 0.08
CA GLU A 146 -4.35 -7.01 -0.04
C GLU A 146 -4.91 -6.38 1.23
N ASP A 147 -4.66 -6.94 2.41
CA ASP A 147 -5.33 -6.42 3.62
C ASP A 147 -4.54 -5.30 4.30
N PHE A 148 -5.21 -4.17 4.54
CA PHE A 148 -4.68 -3.04 5.33
C PHE A 148 -4.19 -3.49 6.71
N ILE A 149 -4.85 -4.50 7.28
CA ILE A 149 -4.51 -5.11 8.57
C ILE A 149 -3.15 -5.81 8.50
N SER A 150 -2.89 -6.58 7.44
CA SER A 150 -1.62 -7.29 7.28
C SER A 150 -0.43 -6.33 7.21
N ILE A 151 -0.58 -5.20 6.52
CA ILE A 151 0.47 -4.17 6.44
C ILE A 151 0.72 -3.53 7.80
N ALA A 152 -0.35 -3.20 8.53
CA ALA A 152 -0.25 -2.67 9.88
C ALA A 152 0.46 -3.66 10.81
N LEU A 153 0.14 -4.96 10.74
CA LEU A 153 0.79 -6.00 11.54
C LEU A 153 2.28 -6.18 11.20
N ILE A 154 2.64 -6.12 9.92
CA ILE A 154 4.05 -6.20 9.49
C ILE A 154 4.82 -5.00 10.03
N VAL A 155 4.29 -3.78 9.87
CA VAL A 155 4.95 -2.58 10.40
C VAL A 155 5.08 -2.65 11.92
N PHE A 156 4.06 -3.14 12.63
CA PHE A 156 4.12 -3.35 14.07
C PHE A 156 5.29 -4.28 14.46
N ALA A 157 5.35 -5.47 13.86
CA ALA A 157 6.39 -6.46 14.13
C ALA A 157 7.79 -5.92 13.78
N MET A 158 7.93 -5.31 12.61
CA MET A 158 9.21 -4.78 12.14
C MET A 158 9.67 -3.56 12.94
N SER A 159 8.74 -2.72 13.41
CA SER A 159 9.06 -1.59 14.29
C SER A 159 9.55 -2.09 15.65
N ALA A 160 8.88 -3.08 16.25
CA ALA A 160 9.34 -3.67 17.50
C ALA A 160 10.72 -4.33 17.34
N LEU A 161 10.97 -5.02 16.22
CA LEU A 161 12.27 -5.61 15.91
C LEU A 161 13.36 -4.55 15.71
N GLY A 162 13.07 -3.47 14.95
CA GLY A 162 14.02 -2.40 14.70
C GLY A 162 14.47 -1.71 15.99
N GLU A 163 13.53 -1.43 16.89
CA GLU A 163 13.80 -0.84 18.20
C GLU A 163 14.54 -1.81 19.14
N ALA A 164 14.21 -3.11 19.09
CA ALA A 164 14.94 -4.12 19.85
C ALA A 164 16.40 -4.28 19.40
N VAL A 165 16.65 -4.21 18.08
CA VAL A 165 18.01 -4.21 17.52
C VAL A 165 18.76 -2.94 17.92
N PHE A 166 18.10 -1.79 17.91
CA PHE A 166 18.71 -0.53 18.35
C PHE A 166 19.04 -0.56 19.85
N ALA A 167 18.13 -1.09 20.67
CA ALA A 167 18.34 -1.27 22.11
C ALA A 167 19.50 -2.24 22.40
N SER A 168 19.62 -3.33 21.65
CA SER A 168 20.73 -4.27 21.83
C SER A 168 22.08 -3.67 21.45
N GLN A 169 22.13 -2.85 20.38
CA GLN A 169 23.33 -2.07 20.04
C GLN A 169 23.72 -1.11 21.16
N LEU A 170 22.75 -0.43 21.77
CA LEU A 170 22.99 0.47 22.90
C LEU A 170 23.52 -0.22 24.14
N VAL A 171 23.01 -1.42 24.47
CA VAL A 171 23.51 -2.23 25.58
C VAL A 171 24.95 -2.69 25.31
N MET A 172 25.29 -3.03 24.07
CA MET A 172 26.66 -3.40 23.70
C MET A 172 27.64 -2.22 23.75
N MET A 173 27.19 -1.00 23.43
CA MET A 173 28.04 0.20 23.39
C MET A 173 28.18 0.92 24.74
N ARG A 174 27.35 0.64 25.74
CA ARG A 174 27.28 1.43 26.99
C ARG A 174 27.37 0.56 28.24
N ASP A 175 28.32 0.87 29.13
CA ASP A 175 28.50 0.32 30.48
C ASP A 175 27.40 0.77 31.47
N ARG A 176 26.12 0.64 31.11
CA ARG A 176 24.99 0.92 31.99
C ARG A 176 24.17 -0.33 32.24
N ASN A 177 23.49 -0.38 33.39
CA ASN A 177 22.69 -1.53 33.78
C ASN A 177 21.72 -1.93 32.64
N PRO A 178 21.85 -3.15 32.09
CA PRO A 178 21.07 -3.58 30.93
C PRO A 178 19.57 -3.68 31.25
N THR A 179 19.21 -3.89 32.52
CA THR A 179 17.83 -3.99 33.00
C THR A 179 17.05 -2.69 32.83
N ASP A 180 17.66 -1.55 33.14
CA ASP A 180 16.99 -0.24 33.07
C ASP A 180 16.81 0.21 31.61
N ILE A 181 17.82 -0.06 30.78
CA ILE A 181 17.78 0.19 29.33
C ILE A 181 16.68 -0.67 28.70
N TRP A 182 16.62 -1.95 29.02
CA TRP A 182 15.65 -2.86 28.44
C TRP A 182 14.20 -2.48 28.79
N ALA A 183 13.92 -2.18 30.06
CA ALA A 183 12.58 -1.79 30.49
C ALA A 183 12.12 -0.47 29.84
N TYR A 184 13.03 0.49 29.67
CA TYR A 184 12.75 1.74 28.95
C TYR A 184 12.48 1.47 27.47
N TYR A 185 13.37 0.76 26.78
CA TYR A 185 13.24 0.48 25.35
C TYR A 185 12.07 -0.43 25.01
N GLN A 186 11.63 -1.29 25.91
CA GLN A 186 10.42 -2.09 25.70
C GLN A 186 9.17 -1.20 25.61
N ARG A 187 9.08 -0.15 26.45
CA ARG A 187 7.99 0.84 26.36
C ARG A 187 8.10 1.66 25.08
N VAL A 188 9.32 2.05 24.70
CA VAL A 188 9.59 2.78 23.46
C VAL A 188 9.18 1.97 22.25
N ALA A 189 9.61 0.71 22.16
CA ALA A 189 9.31 -0.19 21.07
C ALA A 189 7.81 -0.44 20.93
N LEU A 190 7.07 -0.60 22.03
CA LEU A 190 5.62 -0.76 22.01
C LEU A 190 4.91 0.52 21.57
N ALA A 191 5.28 1.68 22.13
CA ALA A 191 4.67 2.94 21.75
C ALA A 191 4.92 3.26 20.27
N SER A 192 6.16 3.15 19.80
CA SER A 192 6.54 3.44 18.41
C SER A 192 5.96 2.42 17.44
N SER A 193 5.88 1.13 17.80
CA SER A 193 5.28 0.11 16.93
C SER A 193 3.77 0.26 16.77
N ILE A 194 3.03 0.53 17.86
CA ILE A 194 1.58 0.78 17.78
C ILE A 194 1.31 2.00 16.90
N LEU A 195 2.04 3.09 17.14
CA LEU A 195 1.87 4.33 16.41
C LEU A 195 2.25 4.17 14.93
N SER A 196 3.37 3.50 14.64
CA SER A 196 3.83 3.25 13.28
C SER A 196 2.87 2.32 12.53
N SER A 197 2.32 1.31 13.20
CA SER A 197 1.29 0.42 12.66
C SER A 197 0.02 1.18 12.27
N LEU A 198 -0.41 2.13 13.11
CA LEU A 198 -1.59 2.95 12.85
C LEU A 198 -1.40 3.88 11.64
N TRP A 199 -0.21 4.46 11.49
CA TRP A 199 0.12 5.32 10.35
C TRP A 199 0.49 4.56 9.07
N ALA A 200 0.79 3.27 9.16
CA ALA A 200 1.21 2.47 8.01
C ALA A 200 0.17 2.40 6.87
N PRO A 201 -1.12 2.14 7.11
CA PRO A 201 -2.13 2.17 6.05
C PRO A 201 -2.25 3.55 5.39
N VAL A 202 -2.10 4.63 6.18
CA VAL A 202 -2.20 6.01 5.70
C VAL A 202 -1.08 6.33 4.71
N VAL A 203 0.15 5.86 4.98
CA VAL A 203 1.30 6.03 4.07
C VAL A 203 1.25 5.05 2.90
N TYR A 204 0.86 3.79 3.14
CA TYR A 204 0.82 2.76 2.11
C TYR A 204 -0.23 3.05 1.03
N TYR A 205 -1.40 3.54 1.40
CA TYR A 205 -2.50 3.77 0.47
C TYR A 205 -2.18 4.71 -0.71
N PRO A 206 -1.65 5.94 -0.51
CA PRO A 206 -1.29 6.83 -1.60
C PRO A 206 -0.16 6.25 -2.46
N LEU A 207 0.85 5.62 -1.83
CA LEU A 207 1.95 4.95 -2.51
C LEU A 207 1.45 3.82 -3.43
N ASN A 208 0.60 2.95 -2.90
CA ASN A 208 0.04 1.82 -3.64
C ASN A 208 -0.82 2.28 -4.82
N ARG A 209 -1.66 3.30 -4.62
CA ARG A 209 -2.47 3.90 -5.71
C ARG A 209 -1.58 4.47 -6.80
N TRP A 210 -0.46 5.10 -6.44
CA TRP A 210 0.48 5.65 -7.41
C TRP A 210 1.13 4.55 -8.26
N TRP A 211 1.66 3.50 -7.62
CA TRP A 211 2.25 2.35 -8.33
C TRP A 211 1.26 1.59 -9.19
N GLN A 212 -0.01 1.46 -8.78
CA GLN A 212 -1.04 0.88 -9.62
C GLN A 212 -1.29 1.71 -10.88
N LYS A 213 -1.35 3.04 -10.77
CA LYS A 213 -1.51 3.93 -11.93
C LYS A 213 -0.37 3.81 -12.93
N LEU A 214 0.85 3.61 -12.45
CA LEU A 214 2.03 3.43 -13.32
C LEU A 214 2.02 2.09 -14.03
N LYS A 215 1.67 1.01 -13.33
CA LYS A 215 1.52 -0.32 -13.93
C LYS A 215 0.42 -0.32 -15.01
N LEU A 216 -0.73 0.31 -14.75
CA LEU A 216 -1.81 0.45 -15.73
C LEU A 216 -1.40 1.32 -16.93
N ALA A 217 -0.49 2.27 -16.73
CA ALA A 217 0.07 3.08 -17.79
C ALA A 217 1.12 2.32 -18.61
N GLU A 218 1.72 1.24 -18.09
CA GLU A 218 2.71 0.39 -18.77
C GLU A 218 2.05 -0.64 -19.70
N GLN A 219 0.80 -1.02 -19.41
CA GLN A 219 0.04 -2.02 -20.17
C GLN A 219 -0.81 -1.43 -21.33
N ASN A 220 -0.94 -0.11 -21.42
CA ASN A 220 -1.68 0.62 -22.48
C ASN A 220 -0.72 1.41 -23.36
#